data_AF-A0AAN6NWS9-F1
#
_entry.id   AF-A0AAN6NWS9-F1
#
_cell.length_a   1.000
_cell.length_b   1.000
_cell.length_c   1.000
_cell.angle_alpha   90.00
_cell.angle_beta   90.00
_cell.angle_gamma   90.00
#
_symmetry.space_group_name_H-M   'P 1'
#
loop_
_entity.id
_entity.type
_entity.pdbx_description
1 polymer ?
#
loop_
_entity_poly.entity_id
_entity_poly.type
_entity_poly.pdbx_seq_one_letter_code
_entity_poly.pdbx_strand_id
1 'polypeptide(L)'
;MFGNFAHLIPLATAPQGPPKDVPPPTPVNFPRYYPQVQDDQQIASGAEDETPESVVTLLQGIVRPAQLAIAHFEALGVHVVPNATAADLIPDPAYIPDFAAWDELSSDAAHEANENTRVPLVSGNRSPGCNTYLERKRELLFPNETGYRTVRRIQPPKGQSHARLGNCYEFFRQLDMLSNYWDDTSVAEQSAPEGEEEDRDALAARPRRTGAGNQMPPDFRQQMVQTFLKLVAYDFGCNTASARAEPRLHITSRNRGSPRSSYFSSGCTFMYKTPTTREEARAGIVEGPVAAVSARHSTGFSPPPEDPNESSTDPDAVFDLGRELVAALVTAQHRAREGRTEKRIGEGAWWCTKPRWGGGPGGPIGREIEQQTSGDDTLVGDKDAPHPATDAAVAAQAAPAEKPAKVSISSRLASRVSPFGPLPSTRLPEREKESSSGPAKGVKRLKKSGNMAMYDNYRMVRPPALTWDKKAKYAAIGRAAGAEYDDVFVISALYHHISIVRVRVPDQLMAVLEGRAEHEFENGKRSWGKLEVRRSKWFDLFKPEDRVDAMKLVWCMMNWLMRAVPKNEEEKHDADQNQDEKKDTTREKEVNPAAASQDAVEQAKDEAKQEAKDEVKQESVDDKMENA
;
A
#
# COMPACT_ATOMS: atom_id res chain seq x y z
N MET A 1 -6.91 -20.70 -6.45
CA MET A 1 -8.34 -20.50 -6.74
C MET A 1 -9.14 -21.22 -5.68
N PHE A 2 -9.47 -20.54 -4.59
CA PHE A 2 -10.55 -20.95 -3.70
C PHE A 2 -11.48 -19.76 -3.67
N GLY A 3 -12.59 -19.89 -4.40
CA GLY A 3 -13.63 -18.89 -4.46
C GLY A 3 -14.33 -18.78 -3.11
N ASN A 4 -14.78 -17.57 -2.81
CA ASN A 4 -15.72 -17.26 -1.74
C ASN A 4 -16.85 -18.31 -1.70
N PHE A 5 -16.91 -19.09 -0.63
CA PHE A 5 -18.02 -20.00 -0.34
C PHE A 5 -19.29 -19.27 0.14
N ALA A 6 -19.37 -17.94 -0.01
CA ALA A 6 -20.54 -17.13 0.36
C ALA A 6 -21.80 -17.41 -0.48
N HIS A 7 -21.72 -18.27 -1.51
CA HIS A 7 -22.85 -18.63 -2.37
C HIS A 7 -23.58 -19.93 -1.97
N LEU A 8 -23.17 -20.62 -0.89
CA LEU A 8 -23.80 -21.87 -0.42
C LEU A 8 -24.51 -21.75 0.93
N ILE A 9 -24.86 -20.53 1.37
CA ILE A 9 -25.83 -20.38 2.46
C ILE A 9 -27.21 -20.48 1.80
N PRO A 10 -28.03 -21.51 2.11
CA PRO A 10 -29.42 -21.51 1.69
C PRO A 10 -30.06 -20.25 2.27
N LEU A 11 -30.80 -19.50 1.46
CA LEU A 11 -31.60 -18.37 1.93
C LEU A 11 -32.58 -18.95 2.97
N ALA A 12 -32.22 -18.83 4.26
CA ALA A 12 -33.07 -19.28 5.34
C ALA A 12 -34.41 -18.56 5.18
N THR A 13 -35.50 -19.32 5.15
CA THR A 13 -36.85 -18.78 5.19
C THR A 13 -36.92 -17.79 6.33
N ALA A 14 -37.32 -16.55 6.04
CA ALA A 14 -37.37 -15.48 7.03
C ALA A 14 -38.12 -15.97 8.29
N PRO A 15 -37.52 -15.91 9.49
CA PRO A 15 -38.16 -16.40 10.69
C PRO A 15 -39.50 -15.69 10.91
N GLN A 16 -40.53 -16.47 11.20
CA GLN A 16 -41.88 -15.97 11.47
C GLN A 16 -41.93 -15.37 12.87
N GLY A 17 -41.69 -14.07 12.97
CA GLY A 17 -41.82 -13.29 14.19
C GLY A 17 -40.51 -12.66 14.67
N PRO A 18 -40.56 -11.68 15.60
CA PRO A 18 -39.37 -11.10 16.20
C PRO A 18 -38.55 -12.21 16.88
N PRO A 19 -37.22 -12.23 16.73
CA PRO A 19 -36.36 -13.08 17.55
C PRO A 19 -36.75 -12.89 19.02
N LYS A 20 -36.99 -13.99 19.74
CA LYS A 20 -37.47 -13.93 21.14
C LYS A 20 -36.49 -13.19 22.06
N ASP A 21 -35.22 -13.09 21.67
CA ASP A 21 -34.15 -12.42 22.40
C ASP A 21 -33.36 -11.49 21.46
N VAL A 22 -33.88 -10.31 21.16
CA VAL A 22 -33.07 -9.24 20.53
C VAL A 22 -32.16 -8.66 21.62
N PRO A 23 -30.82 -8.68 21.45
CA PRO A 23 -29.92 -8.12 22.45
C PRO A 23 -30.15 -6.61 22.62
N PRO A 24 -29.87 -6.04 23.81
CA PRO A 24 -30.03 -4.62 24.05
C PRO A 24 -29.14 -3.80 23.09
N PRO A 25 -29.55 -2.56 22.75
CA PRO A 25 -28.78 -1.72 21.86
C PRO A 25 -27.38 -1.46 22.38
N THR A 26 -26.40 -1.66 21.50
CA THR A 26 -25.01 -1.29 21.80
C THR A 26 -24.91 0.22 21.73
N PRO A 27 -24.53 0.90 22.84
CA PRO A 27 -24.39 2.35 22.84
C PRO A 27 -23.38 2.82 21.78
N VAL A 28 -23.71 3.91 21.10
CA VAL A 28 -22.83 4.56 20.12
C VAL A 28 -22.20 5.78 20.77
N ASN A 29 -21.01 5.60 21.32
CA ASN A 29 -20.21 6.68 21.91
C ASN A 29 -18.94 6.87 21.09
N PHE A 30 -18.59 8.11 20.73
CA PHE A 30 -17.37 8.37 19.95
C PHE A 30 -16.18 8.68 20.85
N PRO A 31 -14.94 8.36 20.42
CA PRO A 31 -13.74 8.80 21.12
C PRO A 31 -13.61 10.33 21.06
N ARG A 32 -13.35 10.96 22.20
CA ARG A 32 -13.32 12.42 22.37
C ARG A 32 -12.01 12.92 22.97
N TYR A 33 -10.86 12.40 22.56
CA TYR A 33 -9.58 12.95 22.99
C TYR A 33 -9.08 14.01 22.01
N TYR A 34 -9.05 15.27 22.45
CA TYR A 34 -8.70 16.44 21.62
C TYR A 34 -7.57 17.27 22.25
N PRO A 35 -6.33 16.74 22.29
CA PRO A 35 -5.21 17.46 22.88
C PRO A 35 -5.03 18.83 22.22
N GLN A 36 -4.90 19.86 23.06
CA GLN A 36 -4.66 21.24 22.66
C GLN A 36 -3.23 21.61 23.05
N VAL A 37 -2.30 21.51 22.10
CA VAL A 37 -0.93 22.01 22.33
C VAL A 37 -0.91 23.51 22.01
N GLN A 38 -0.56 24.32 23.01
CA GLN A 38 -0.28 25.75 22.84
C GLN A 38 1.12 25.92 22.24
N ASP A 39 1.27 26.85 21.29
CA ASP A 39 2.57 27.19 20.70
C ASP A 39 3.49 27.93 21.69
N ASP A 40 2.93 28.47 22.78
CA ASP A 40 3.53 29.51 23.63
C ASP A 40 3.99 29.07 25.03
N GLN A 41 4.07 27.78 25.34
CA GLN A 41 4.80 27.39 26.55
C GLN A 41 6.30 27.53 26.29
N GLN A 42 6.80 28.75 26.52
CA GLN A 42 8.07 28.92 27.22
C GLN A 42 8.01 27.95 28.40
N ILE A 43 8.68 26.81 28.30
CA ILE A 43 8.98 26.01 29.48
C ILE A 43 9.66 26.98 30.43
N ALA A 44 9.00 27.29 31.54
CA ALA A 44 9.57 28.14 32.58
C ALA A 44 10.95 27.58 32.89
N SER A 45 11.96 28.44 32.76
CA SER A 45 13.36 28.19 33.08
C SER A 45 13.55 27.90 34.57
N GLY A 46 13.05 26.74 35.02
CA GLY A 46 12.97 26.34 36.42
C GLY A 46 13.41 24.90 36.73
N ALA A 47 13.86 24.14 35.73
CA ALA A 47 14.50 22.83 35.93
C ALA A 47 15.89 22.85 35.27
N GLU A 48 16.89 23.37 35.99
CA GLU A 48 18.26 23.56 35.49
C GLU A 48 19.08 22.26 35.36
N ASP A 49 18.50 21.05 35.43
CA ASP A 49 19.31 19.80 35.42
C ASP A 49 18.77 18.60 34.63
N GLU A 50 17.59 18.67 33.99
CA GLU A 50 17.11 17.57 33.13
C GLU A 50 16.92 18.06 31.70
N THR A 51 17.76 17.58 30.77
CA THR A 51 17.48 17.69 29.33
C THR A 51 16.21 16.86 29.04
N PRO A 52 15.12 17.48 28.54
CA PRO A 52 13.93 16.76 28.12
C PRO A 52 14.21 15.49 27.32
N GLU A 53 13.43 14.44 27.55
CA GLU A 53 13.63 13.19 26.83
C GLU A 53 13.28 13.36 25.34
N SER A 54 14.21 12.95 24.47
CA SER A 54 14.03 12.79 23.02
C SER A 54 12.64 12.27 22.64
N VAL A 55 11.95 12.91 21.68
CA VAL A 55 10.64 12.44 21.20
C VAL A 55 10.74 11.03 20.64
N VAL A 56 11.87 10.72 19.99
CA VAL A 56 12.14 9.39 19.47
C VAL A 56 12.32 8.39 20.61
N THR A 57 13.12 8.70 21.63
CA THR A 57 13.34 7.79 22.77
C THR A 57 12.04 7.53 23.53
N LEU A 58 11.24 8.59 23.76
CA LEU A 58 9.94 8.50 24.41
C LEU A 58 8.99 7.56 23.64
N LEU A 59 8.87 7.74 22.31
CA LEU A 59 8.06 6.86 21.48
C LEU A 59 8.61 5.42 21.45
N GLN A 60 9.92 5.23 21.40
CA GLN A 60 10.55 3.90 21.46
C GLN A 60 10.35 3.20 22.81
N GLY A 61 10.02 3.94 23.87
CA GLY A 61 9.63 3.41 25.19
C GLY A 61 8.28 2.70 25.20
N ILE A 62 7.42 2.95 24.21
CA ILE A 62 6.12 2.27 24.08
C ILE A 62 6.36 0.85 23.56
N VAL A 63 6.32 -0.13 24.46
CA VAL A 63 6.43 -1.56 24.14
C VAL A 63 5.07 -2.21 24.00
N ARG A 64 4.08 -1.75 24.79
CA ARG A 64 2.70 -2.25 24.77
C ARG A 64 1.74 -1.11 24.48
N PRO A 65 0.64 -1.38 23.75
CA PRO A 65 -0.41 -0.38 23.49
C PRO A 65 -0.92 0.36 24.74
N ALA A 66 -1.06 -0.34 25.86
CA ALA A 66 -1.53 0.22 27.12
C ALA A 66 -0.58 1.24 27.79
N GLN A 67 0.66 1.36 27.30
CA GLN A 67 1.62 2.36 27.79
C GLN A 67 1.47 3.71 27.09
N LEU A 68 0.63 3.79 26.04
CA LEU A 68 0.35 5.05 25.37
C LEU A 68 -0.35 6.00 26.35
N ALA A 69 0.20 7.19 26.49
CA ALA A 69 -0.20 8.20 27.47
C ALA A 69 -0.14 9.61 26.87
N ILE A 70 -0.79 10.58 27.54
CA ILE A 70 -0.90 11.99 27.13
C ILE A 70 0.47 12.60 26.77
N ALA A 71 1.51 12.34 27.57
CA ALA A 71 2.86 12.85 27.35
C ALA A 71 3.43 12.53 25.96
N HIS A 72 3.08 11.38 25.36
CA HIS A 72 3.53 11.02 24.00
C HIS A 72 2.92 11.94 22.93
N PHE A 73 1.67 12.38 23.13
CA PHE A 73 0.99 13.32 22.24
C PHE A 73 1.53 14.74 22.42
N GLU A 74 1.85 15.13 23.65
CA GLU A 74 2.47 16.43 23.96
C GLU A 74 3.87 16.55 23.36
N ALA A 75 4.67 15.47 23.42
CA ALA A 75 5.98 15.40 22.78
C ALA A 75 5.90 15.49 21.25
N LEU A 76 4.91 14.81 20.65
CA LEU A 76 4.60 14.92 19.22
C LEU A 76 3.98 16.29 18.83
N GLY A 77 3.61 17.12 19.79
CA GLY A 77 2.94 18.40 19.54
C GLY A 77 1.57 18.22 18.87
N VAL A 78 0.79 17.22 19.28
CA VAL A 78 -0.51 16.94 18.66
C VAL A 78 -1.53 17.98 19.06
N HIS A 79 -2.12 18.66 18.06
CA HIS A 79 -3.18 19.63 18.24
C HIS A 79 -4.40 19.21 17.42
N VAL A 80 -5.53 18.90 18.08
CA VAL A 80 -6.74 18.39 17.41
C VAL A 80 -7.86 19.44 17.39
N VAL A 81 -8.33 19.77 16.19
CA VAL A 81 -9.54 20.56 15.95
C VAL A 81 -10.69 19.61 15.59
N PRO A 82 -11.66 19.37 16.49
CA PRO A 82 -12.83 18.55 16.21
C PRO A 82 -13.86 19.29 15.36
N ASN A 83 -14.78 18.54 14.72
CA ASN A 83 -15.93 19.05 13.97
C ASN A 83 -15.60 20.11 12.90
N ALA A 84 -14.44 19.99 12.26
CA ALA A 84 -14.00 20.85 11.16
C ALA A 84 -14.97 20.78 9.97
N THR A 85 -15.27 21.95 9.39
CA THR A 85 -16.06 22.06 8.15
C THR A 85 -15.26 21.58 6.94
N ALA A 86 -15.90 21.45 5.77
CA ALA A 86 -15.19 21.14 4.53
C ALA A 86 -14.10 22.18 4.21
N ALA A 87 -14.40 23.48 4.43
CA ALA A 87 -13.44 24.57 4.21
C ALA A 87 -12.25 24.52 5.18
N ASP A 88 -12.48 24.05 6.40
CA ASP A 88 -11.41 23.85 7.39
C ASP A 88 -10.53 22.64 7.09
N LEU A 89 -11.15 21.57 6.57
CA LEU A 89 -10.51 20.28 6.36
C LEU A 89 -9.69 20.26 5.07
N ILE A 90 -10.18 20.85 3.98
CA ILE A 90 -9.46 20.90 2.71
C ILE A 90 -8.43 22.05 2.75
N PRO A 91 -7.15 21.79 2.39
CA PRO A 91 -6.11 22.82 2.51
C PRO A 91 -6.39 24.10 1.71
N ASP A 92 -7.02 23.98 0.55
CA ASP A 92 -7.46 25.10 -0.27
C ASP A 92 -8.96 24.96 -0.60
N PRO A 93 -9.82 25.82 -0.04
CA PRO A 93 -11.25 25.83 -0.30
C PRO A 93 -11.64 25.99 -1.78
N ALA A 94 -10.75 26.51 -2.65
CA ALA A 94 -11.02 26.62 -4.08
C ALA A 94 -11.23 25.25 -4.77
N TYR A 95 -10.80 24.17 -4.13
CA TYR A 95 -11.01 22.80 -4.60
C TYR A 95 -12.31 22.16 -4.09
N ILE A 96 -13.14 22.91 -3.36
CA ILE A 96 -14.47 22.48 -2.93
C ILE A 96 -15.46 22.81 -4.07
N PRO A 97 -16.13 21.81 -4.67
CA PRO A 97 -17.16 22.08 -5.66
C PRO A 97 -18.33 22.88 -5.08
N ASP A 98 -18.97 23.70 -5.93
CA ASP A 98 -20.22 24.37 -5.58
C ASP A 98 -21.39 23.39 -5.63
N PHE A 99 -21.51 22.58 -4.58
CA PHE A 99 -22.58 21.60 -4.47
C PHE A 99 -23.96 22.24 -4.38
N ALA A 100 -24.07 23.49 -3.89
CA ALA A 100 -25.34 24.19 -3.83
C ALA A 100 -25.83 24.49 -5.25
N ALA A 101 -24.97 25.06 -6.09
CA ALA A 101 -25.28 25.27 -7.50
C ALA A 101 -25.57 23.95 -8.23
N TRP A 102 -24.83 22.87 -7.93
CA TRP A 102 -25.09 21.56 -8.55
C TRP A 102 -26.44 20.97 -8.12
N ASP A 103 -26.82 21.15 -6.85
CA ASP A 103 -28.07 20.64 -6.29
C ASP A 103 -29.32 21.27 -6.92
N GLU A 104 -29.20 22.47 -7.49
CA GLU A 104 -30.28 23.20 -8.17
C GLU A 104 -30.45 22.79 -9.66
N LEU A 105 -29.49 22.05 -10.24
CA LEU A 105 -29.54 21.67 -11.64
C LEU A 105 -30.62 20.61 -11.91
N SER A 106 -31.39 20.82 -12.99
CA SER A 106 -32.23 19.76 -13.55
C SER A 106 -31.37 18.64 -14.17
N SER A 107 -31.96 17.46 -14.40
CA SER A 107 -31.23 16.33 -15.01
C SER A 107 -30.62 16.68 -16.37
N ASP A 108 -31.33 17.46 -17.18
CA ASP A 108 -30.87 17.87 -18.51
C ASP A 108 -29.79 18.95 -18.42
N ALA A 109 -30.00 19.96 -17.56
CA ALA A 109 -29.00 21.02 -17.34
C ALA A 109 -27.69 20.46 -16.75
N ALA A 110 -27.79 19.47 -15.85
CA ALA A 110 -26.63 18.79 -15.29
C ALA A 110 -25.86 18.01 -16.36
N HIS A 111 -26.55 17.41 -17.35
CA HIS A 111 -25.90 16.72 -18.45
C HIS A 111 -25.11 17.70 -19.33
N GLU A 112 -25.70 18.85 -19.66
CA GLU A 112 -25.06 19.90 -20.46
C GLU A 112 -23.88 20.56 -19.72
N ALA A 113 -24.02 20.83 -18.42
CA ALA A 113 -22.98 21.46 -17.61
C ALA A 113 -21.84 20.51 -17.22
N ASN A 114 -22.04 19.18 -17.33
CA ASN A 114 -21.14 18.18 -16.76
C ASN A 114 -19.68 18.39 -17.17
N GLU A 115 -19.38 18.50 -18.46
CA GLU A 115 -17.99 18.62 -18.94
C GLU A 115 -17.27 19.89 -18.45
N ASN A 116 -18.02 20.96 -18.18
CA ASN A 116 -17.47 22.21 -17.66
C ASN A 116 -17.13 22.12 -16.17
N THR A 117 -17.81 21.24 -15.43
CA THR A 117 -17.57 21.03 -13.99
C THR A 117 -16.41 20.08 -13.68
N ARG A 118 -15.90 19.35 -14.69
CA ARG A 118 -14.84 18.36 -14.53
C ARG A 118 -13.46 19.00 -14.56
N VAL A 119 -12.62 18.71 -13.58
CA VAL A 119 -11.25 19.23 -13.49
C VAL A 119 -10.20 18.19 -13.94
N PRO A 120 -9.05 18.63 -14.48
CA PRO A 120 -7.95 17.71 -14.80
C PRO A 120 -7.36 17.04 -13.54
N LEU A 121 -7.08 15.74 -13.64
CA LEU A 121 -6.47 14.95 -12.57
C LEU A 121 -5.01 14.62 -12.87
N VAL A 122 -4.25 14.29 -11.82
CA VAL A 122 -2.86 13.78 -11.92
C VAL A 122 -2.75 12.47 -12.72
N SER A 123 -3.84 11.72 -12.87
CA SER A 123 -3.90 10.51 -13.71
C SER A 123 -3.92 10.81 -15.20
N GLY A 124 -4.08 12.07 -15.62
CA GLY A 124 -4.33 12.48 -17.00
C GLY A 124 -5.81 12.43 -17.41
N ASN A 125 -6.67 11.83 -16.58
CA ASN A 125 -8.12 11.81 -16.78
C ASN A 125 -8.75 13.10 -16.23
N ARG A 126 -10.06 13.28 -16.48
CA ARG A 126 -10.86 14.33 -15.84
C ARG A 126 -11.65 13.77 -14.67
N SER A 127 -11.84 14.58 -13.63
CA SER A 127 -12.66 14.26 -12.44
C SER A 127 -14.08 13.89 -12.83
N PRO A 128 -14.85 13.24 -11.94
CA PRO A 128 -16.31 13.24 -12.08
C PRO A 128 -16.86 14.68 -12.00
N GLY A 129 -18.00 14.91 -12.66
CA GLY A 129 -18.69 16.21 -12.72
C GLY A 129 -20.04 16.21 -12.00
N CYS A 130 -20.80 17.28 -12.18
CA CYS A 130 -22.09 17.49 -11.52
C CYS A 130 -23.12 16.38 -11.83
N ASN A 131 -23.12 15.82 -13.04
CA ASN A 131 -24.06 14.76 -13.41
C ASN A 131 -23.82 13.47 -12.59
N THR A 132 -22.56 13.04 -12.49
CA THR A 132 -22.17 11.90 -11.66
C THR A 132 -22.52 12.15 -10.19
N TYR A 133 -22.25 13.37 -9.69
CA TYR A 133 -22.58 13.74 -8.32
C TYR A 133 -24.09 13.62 -8.04
N LEU A 134 -24.94 14.16 -8.91
CA LEU A 134 -26.40 14.10 -8.74
C LEU A 134 -26.96 12.67 -8.83
N GLU A 135 -26.38 11.83 -9.68
CA GLU A 135 -26.71 10.40 -9.74
C GLU A 135 -26.41 9.72 -8.40
N ARG A 136 -25.19 9.86 -7.87
CA ARG A 136 -24.80 9.28 -6.58
C ARG A 136 -25.64 9.83 -5.42
N LYS A 137 -25.90 11.14 -5.41
CA LYS A 137 -26.76 11.78 -4.41
C LYS A 137 -28.16 11.16 -4.41
N ARG A 138 -28.78 11.04 -5.58
CA ARG A 138 -30.12 10.44 -5.72
C ARG A 138 -30.16 9.00 -5.20
N GLU A 139 -29.14 8.20 -5.51
CA GLU A 139 -29.06 6.82 -5.07
C GLU A 139 -28.82 6.68 -3.55
N LEU A 140 -27.94 7.51 -2.96
CA LEU A 140 -27.65 7.48 -1.52
C LEU A 140 -28.84 7.94 -0.66
N LEU A 141 -29.70 8.79 -1.23
CA LEU A 141 -30.92 9.29 -0.57
C LEU A 141 -32.06 8.26 -0.52
N PHE A 142 -31.92 7.08 -1.14
CA PHE A 142 -32.95 6.05 -0.98
C PHE A 142 -33.09 5.65 0.50
N PRO A 143 -34.34 5.55 1.01
CA PRO A 143 -34.59 5.01 2.35
C PRO A 143 -34.03 3.59 2.50
N ASN A 144 -33.64 3.24 3.71
CA ASN A 144 -32.97 1.98 4.02
C ASN A 144 -33.84 0.78 3.65
N GLU A 145 -35.11 0.82 4.04
CA GLU A 145 -36.08 -0.23 3.69
C GLU A 145 -36.19 -0.43 2.18
N THR A 146 -36.24 0.66 1.41
CA THR A 146 -36.31 0.59 -0.06
C THR A 146 -35.04 -0.05 -0.63
N GLY A 147 -33.86 0.35 -0.13
CA GLY A 147 -32.58 -0.22 -0.54
C GLY A 147 -32.48 -1.72 -0.21
N TYR A 148 -32.88 -2.12 1.01
CA TYR A 148 -32.86 -3.51 1.45
C TYR A 148 -33.82 -4.38 0.64
N ARG A 149 -35.03 -3.89 0.34
CA ARG A 149 -35.97 -4.60 -0.54
C ARG A 149 -35.34 -4.88 -1.90
N THR A 150 -34.69 -3.90 -2.52
CA THR A 150 -34.01 -4.09 -3.81
C THR A 150 -32.88 -5.12 -3.74
N VAL A 151 -32.02 -5.05 -2.71
CA VAL A 151 -30.91 -6.00 -2.53
C VAL A 151 -31.42 -7.42 -2.25
N ARG A 152 -32.45 -7.55 -1.41
CA ARG A 152 -33.09 -8.82 -1.07
C ARG A 152 -34.05 -9.33 -2.16
N ARG A 153 -34.27 -8.54 -3.23
CA ARG A 153 -35.20 -8.82 -4.34
C ARG A 153 -36.65 -9.01 -3.89
N ILE A 154 -37.07 -8.26 -2.87
CA ILE A 154 -38.45 -8.20 -2.36
C ILE A 154 -39.24 -7.20 -3.22
N GLN A 155 -40.52 -7.45 -3.44
CA GLN A 155 -41.37 -6.53 -4.21
C GLN A 155 -41.55 -5.19 -3.48
N PRO A 156 -41.61 -4.06 -4.21
CA PRO A 156 -41.91 -2.77 -3.62
C PRO A 156 -43.36 -2.74 -3.12
N PRO A 157 -43.68 -1.86 -2.15
CA PRO A 157 -45.05 -1.61 -1.74
C PRO A 157 -45.95 -1.26 -2.94
N LYS A 158 -47.25 -1.58 -2.84
CA LYS A 158 -48.23 -1.31 -3.91
C LYS A 158 -48.20 0.17 -4.30
N GLY A 159 -47.96 0.44 -5.59
CA GLY A 159 -47.90 1.80 -6.14
C GLY A 159 -46.50 2.42 -6.20
N GLN A 160 -45.47 1.77 -5.64
CA GLN A 160 -44.07 2.19 -5.76
C GLN A 160 -43.32 1.36 -6.81
N SER A 161 -42.39 2.00 -7.51
CA SER A 161 -41.48 1.32 -8.43
C SER A 161 -40.25 0.78 -7.67
N HIS A 162 -39.57 -0.20 -8.28
CA HIS A 162 -38.29 -0.69 -7.75
C HIS A 162 -37.25 0.45 -7.75
N ALA A 163 -36.57 0.64 -6.61
CA ALA A 163 -35.47 1.59 -6.54
C ALA A 163 -34.32 1.15 -7.45
N ARG A 164 -33.80 2.09 -8.23
CA ARG A 164 -32.62 1.89 -9.07
C ARG A 164 -31.39 2.26 -8.26
N LEU A 165 -30.86 1.28 -7.54
CA LEU A 165 -29.67 1.47 -6.72
C LEU A 165 -28.38 1.58 -7.53
N GLY A 166 -28.39 1.19 -8.82
CA GLY A 166 -27.28 1.29 -9.76
C GLY A 166 -25.90 1.08 -9.13
N ASN A 167 -25.27 2.20 -8.85
CA ASN A 167 -23.92 2.35 -8.33
C ASN A 167 -23.80 2.06 -6.82
N CYS A 168 -24.83 2.41 -6.04
CA CYS A 168 -24.96 2.19 -4.60
C CYS A 168 -25.47 0.78 -4.21
N TYR A 169 -25.74 -0.12 -5.16
CA TYR A 169 -26.25 -1.47 -4.87
C TYR A 169 -25.39 -2.22 -3.83
N GLU A 170 -24.07 -2.22 -4.02
CA GLU A 170 -23.15 -2.92 -3.11
C GLU A 170 -23.04 -2.20 -1.75
N PHE A 171 -23.19 -0.88 -1.71
CA PHE A 171 -23.28 -0.12 -0.45
C PHE A 171 -24.50 -0.56 0.37
N PHE A 172 -25.70 -0.55 -0.22
CA PHE A 172 -26.92 -0.98 0.47
C PHE A 172 -26.87 -2.46 0.87
N ARG A 173 -26.19 -3.30 0.09
CA ARG A 173 -25.94 -4.69 0.47
C ARG A 173 -25.11 -4.82 1.75
N GLN A 174 -24.02 -4.07 1.85
CA GLN A 174 -23.23 -4.06 3.07
C GLN A 174 -24.00 -3.44 4.24
N LEU A 175 -24.83 -2.42 3.97
CA LEU A 175 -25.62 -1.75 5.01
C LEU A 175 -26.69 -2.69 5.58
N ASP A 176 -27.30 -3.50 4.72
CA ASP A 176 -28.22 -4.58 5.12
C ASP A 176 -27.51 -5.59 6.03
N MET A 177 -26.25 -5.94 5.74
CA MET A 177 -25.47 -6.81 6.60
C MET A 177 -25.19 -6.19 7.98
N LEU A 178 -24.90 -4.88 8.04
CA LEU A 178 -24.67 -4.15 9.28
C LEU A 178 -25.94 -4.04 10.14
N SER A 179 -27.12 -3.98 9.51
CA SER A 179 -28.42 -3.91 10.20
C SER A 179 -28.74 -5.14 11.07
N ASN A 180 -28.01 -6.24 10.88
CA ASN A 180 -28.09 -7.40 11.77
C ASN A 180 -27.46 -7.15 13.15
N TYR A 181 -26.65 -6.10 13.30
CA TYR A 181 -25.88 -5.80 14.52
C TYR A 181 -26.16 -4.41 15.10
N TRP A 182 -26.66 -3.49 14.29
CA TRP A 182 -26.94 -2.10 14.65
C TRP A 182 -28.39 -1.78 14.35
N ASP A 183 -29.01 -0.98 15.22
CA ASP A 183 -30.34 -0.46 14.94
C ASP A 183 -30.27 0.60 13.84
N ASP A 184 -31.31 0.67 13.02
CA ASP A 184 -31.43 1.68 11.98
C ASP A 184 -31.77 3.04 12.62
N THR A 185 -30.76 3.88 12.76
CA THR A 185 -30.85 5.22 13.37
C THR A 185 -31.60 6.24 12.52
N SER A 186 -32.01 5.88 11.29
CA SER A 186 -32.89 6.72 10.46
C SER A 186 -34.36 6.57 10.84
N VAL A 187 -34.72 5.49 11.51
CA VAL A 187 -36.07 5.27 12.05
C VAL A 187 -36.06 5.82 13.48
N ALA A 188 -36.95 6.78 13.78
CA ALA A 188 -37.13 7.25 15.16
C ALA A 188 -37.38 6.04 16.08
N GLU A 189 -36.98 6.10 17.36
CA GLU A 189 -37.29 5.07 18.35
C GLU A 189 -38.80 4.81 18.36
N GLN A 190 -39.25 3.84 17.56
CA GLN A 190 -40.66 3.52 17.45
C GLN A 190 -41.03 2.80 18.74
N SER A 191 -41.83 3.48 19.56
CA SER A 191 -42.84 2.86 20.42
C SER A 191 -43.33 1.57 19.76
N ALA A 192 -43.25 0.47 20.51
CA ALA A 192 -43.65 -0.86 20.07
C ALA A 192 -44.93 -0.79 19.22
N PRO A 193 -45.00 -1.47 18.06
CA PRO A 193 -46.22 -1.49 17.26
C PRO A 193 -47.29 -2.23 18.07
N GLU A 194 -48.14 -1.48 18.75
CA GLU A 194 -49.39 -1.96 19.29
C GLU A 194 -50.35 -2.18 18.11
N GLY A 195 -50.48 -3.43 17.67
CA GLY A 195 -51.79 -3.95 17.25
C GLY A 195 -52.19 -3.86 15.78
N GLU A 196 -51.30 -3.61 14.81
CA GLU A 196 -51.67 -3.76 13.38
C GLU A 196 -51.01 -5.00 12.76
N GLU A 197 -51.82 -5.81 12.05
CA GLU A 197 -51.33 -6.94 11.23
C GLU A 197 -50.47 -6.40 10.09
N GLU A 198 -49.18 -6.19 10.34
CA GLU A 198 -48.24 -5.81 9.30
C GLU A 198 -48.12 -6.91 8.24
N ASP A 199 -48.20 -6.52 6.97
CA ASP A 199 -48.03 -7.40 5.81
C ASP A 199 -46.73 -8.22 5.92
N ARG A 200 -46.80 -9.52 5.58
CA ARG A 200 -45.66 -10.45 5.70
C ARG A 200 -44.44 -9.97 4.92
N ASP A 201 -44.66 -9.35 3.77
CA ASP A 201 -43.59 -8.80 2.94
C ASP A 201 -42.98 -7.52 3.55
N ALA A 202 -43.77 -6.74 4.29
CA ALA A 202 -43.27 -5.58 5.04
C ALA A 202 -42.47 -6.02 6.28
N LEU A 203 -42.92 -7.05 6.98
CA LEU A 203 -42.22 -7.63 8.13
C LEU A 203 -40.87 -8.25 7.73
N ALA A 204 -40.81 -8.91 6.56
CA ALA A 204 -39.59 -9.49 6.01
C ALA A 204 -38.62 -8.43 5.45
N ALA A 205 -39.13 -7.26 5.04
CA ALA A 205 -38.33 -6.16 4.53
C ALA A 205 -37.64 -5.36 5.64
N ARG A 206 -38.24 -5.26 6.84
CA ARG A 206 -37.62 -4.55 7.96
C ARG A 206 -36.46 -5.37 8.55
N PRO A 207 -35.23 -4.86 8.55
CA PRO A 207 -34.14 -5.53 9.23
C PRO A 207 -34.40 -5.56 10.72
N ARG A 208 -34.02 -6.67 11.36
CA ARG A 208 -34.08 -6.82 12.82
C ARG A 208 -32.71 -7.25 13.30
N ARG A 209 -32.26 -6.63 14.39
CA ARG A 209 -30.99 -6.97 15.00
C ARG A 209 -31.02 -8.41 15.52
N THR A 210 -30.01 -9.18 15.16
CA THR A 210 -29.81 -10.57 15.58
C THR A 210 -28.60 -10.73 16.50
N GLY A 211 -27.67 -9.78 16.52
CA GLY A 211 -26.51 -9.76 17.41
C GLY A 211 -26.18 -8.36 17.92
N ALA A 212 -25.34 -8.24 18.93
CA ALA A 212 -24.91 -6.93 19.45
C ALA A 212 -23.81 -6.31 18.57
N GLY A 213 -23.64 -4.99 18.64
CA GLY A 213 -22.65 -4.25 17.85
C GLY A 213 -21.20 -4.69 18.10
N ASN A 214 -20.88 -5.16 19.31
CA ASN A 214 -19.58 -5.73 19.67
C ASN A 214 -19.32 -7.13 19.07
N GLN A 215 -20.37 -7.83 18.63
CA GLN A 215 -20.30 -9.12 17.95
C GLN A 215 -20.16 -8.98 16.43
N MET A 216 -20.27 -7.74 15.90
CA MET A 216 -20.15 -7.50 14.46
C MET A 216 -18.73 -7.86 13.96
N PRO A 217 -18.59 -8.75 12.97
CA PRO A 217 -17.30 -9.07 12.39
C PRO A 217 -16.56 -7.82 11.87
N PRO A 218 -15.25 -7.66 12.16
CA PRO A 218 -14.48 -6.50 11.70
C PRO A 218 -14.53 -6.28 10.18
N ASP A 219 -14.59 -7.36 9.40
CA ASP A 219 -14.62 -7.31 7.95
C ASP A 219 -15.85 -6.62 7.38
N PHE A 220 -17.01 -6.69 8.06
CA PHE A 220 -18.24 -6.03 7.58
C PHE A 220 -18.08 -4.52 7.59
N ARG A 221 -17.41 -3.98 8.63
CA ARG A 221 -17.09 -2.55 8.69
C ARG A 221 -16.10 -2.15 7.60
N GLN A 222 -15.07 -2.96 7.37
CA GLN A 222 -14.08 -2.70 6.31
C GLN A 222 -14.75 -2.69 4.93
N GLN A 223 -15.61 -3.67 4.65
CA GLN A 223 -16.35 -3.77 3.39
C GLN A 223 -17.34 -2.62 3.21
N MET A 224 -18.06 -2.23 4.26
CA MET A 224 -18.94 -1.05 4.24
C MET A 224 -18.19 0.22 3.85
N VAL A 225 -17.09 0.51 4.54
CA VAL A 225 -16.28 1.70 4.27
C VAL A 225 -15.68 1.63 2.87
N GLN A 226 -15.20 0.46 2.44
CA GLN A 226 -14.66 0.26 1.09
C GLN A 226 -15.71 0.52 0.00
N THR A 227 -16.93 0.00 0.15
CA THR A 227 -17.98 0.14 -0.86
C THR A 227 -18.51 1.57 -0.91
N PHE A 228 -18.64 2.24 0.25
CA PHE A 228 -18.97 3.66 0.31
C PHE A 228 -17.90 4.53 -0.37
N LEU A 229 -16.62 4.35 -0.01
CA LEU A 229 -15.52 5.11 -0.61
C LEU A 229 -15.38 4.88 -2.11
N LYS A 230 -15.67 3.66 -2.58
CA LYS A 230 -15.66 3.32 -4.01
C LYS A 230 -16.66 4.16 -4.82
N LEU A 231 -17.77 4.61 -4.23
CA LEU A 231 -18.76 5.44 -4.93
C LEU A 231 -18.18 6.76 -5.45
N VAL A 232 -17.11 7.24 -4.80
CA VAL A 232 -16.43 8.48 -5.18
C VAL A 232 -15.05 8.17 -5.74
N ALA A 233 -14.20 7.50 -4.97
CA ALA A 233 -12.78 7.31 -5.30
C ALA A 233 -12.55 6.60 -6.64
N TYR A 234 -13.46 5.70 -7.04
CA TYR A 234 -13.34 4.97 -8.32
C TYR A 234 -13.36 5.91 -9.52
N ASP A 235 -14.25 6.91 -9.52
CA ASP A 235 -14.40 7.86 -10.62
C ASP A 235 -13.23 8.87 -10.67
N PHE A 236 -12.49 9.03 -9.57
CA PHE A 236 -11.20 9.74 -9.51
C PHE A 236 -10.00 8.86 -9.92
N GLY A 237 -10.23 7.60 -10.31
CA GLY A 237 -9.17 6.67 -10.69
C GLY A 237 -8.40 6.12 -9.49
N CYS A 238 -9.07 5.92 -8.36
CA CYS A 238 -8.51 5.35 -7.14
C CYS A 238 -9.29 4.12 -6.67
N ASN A 239 -8.62 3.25 -5.92
CA ASN A 239 -9.25 2.11 -5.28
C ASN A 239 -8.67 1.88 -3.87
N THR A 240 -9.53 1.44 -2.95
CA THR A 240 -9.10 1.07 -1.60
C THR A 240 -8.63 -0.38 -1.61
N ALA A 241 -7.41 -0.62 -1.11
CA ALA A 241 -6.83 -1.94 -1.00
C ALA A 241 -5.91 -2.06 0.23
N SER A 242 -5.81 -3.27 0.77
CA SER A 242 -4.82 -3.59 1.79
C SER A 242 -3.42 -3.59 1.19
N ALA A 243 -2.46 -3.04 1.92
CA ALA A 243 -1.04 -3.17 1.56
C ALA A 243 -0.62 -4.65 1.61
N ARG A 244 0.23 -5.07 0.67
CA ARG A 244 0.76 -6.45 0.65
C ARG A 244 1.85 -6.68 1.68
N ALA A 245 2.57 -5.62 2.03
CA ALA A 245 3.46 -5.59 3.17
C ALA A 245 2.72 -4.95 4.36
N GLU A 246 3.01 -5.42 5.57
CA GLU A 246 2.43 -4.85 6.80
C GLU A 246 2.81 -3.36 6.90
N PRO A 247 1.83 -2.45 7.02
CA PRO A 247 2.11 -1.03 7.21
C PRO A 247 2.76 -0.80 8.57
N ARG A 248 3.94 -0.17 8.57
CA ARG A 248 4.76 0.04 9.78
C ARG A 248 5.26 1.48 9.84
N LEU A 249 5.05 2.12 10.99
CA LEU A 249 5.65 3.40 11.33
C LEU A 249 7.04 3.13 11.88
N HIS A 250 8.07 3.34 11.08
CA HIS A 250 9.45 3.13 11.50
C HIS A 250 9.96 4.31 12.30
N ILE A 251 10.64 4.03 13.41
CA ILE A 251 11.24 5.05 14.27
C ILE A 251 12.67 4.64 14.53
N THR A 252 13.62 5.50 14.19
CA THR A 252 15.05 5.22 14.32
C THR A 252 15.70 6.26 15.20
N SER A 253 16.26 5.84 16.34
CA SER A 253 17.03 6.73 17.22
C SER A 253 18.44 6.91 16.71
N ARG A 254 18.97 8.12 16.92
CA ARG A 254 20.36 8.46 16.65
C ARG A 254 21.16 8.46 17.96
N ASN A 255 21.45 7.27 18.48
CA ASN A 255 22.38 7.14 19.60
C ASN A 255 23.84 7.23 19.11
N ARG A 256 24.73 7.84 19.92
CA ARG A 256 26.17 7.99 19.63
C ARG A 256 26.94 6.67 19.46
N GLY A 257 26.30 5.53 19.73
CA GLY A 257 26.83 4.18 19.50
C GLY A 257 26.29 3.55 18.21
N SER A 258 25.11 2.93 18.28
CA SER A 258 24.43 2.31 17.15
C SER A 258 22.98 2.79 17.03
N PRO A 259 22.49 3.09 15.81
CA PRO A 259 21.10 3.46 15.61
C PRO A 259 20.20 2.28 15.96
N ARG A 260 19.17 2.51 16.79
CA ARG A 260 18.16 1.51 17.12
C ARG A 260 16.88 1.85 16.36
N SER A 261 16.42 0.92 15.54
CA SER A 261 15.15 1.04 14.83
C SER A 261 14.07 0.20 15.53
N SER A 262 12.91 0.79 15.76
CA SER A 262 11.67 0.12 16.19
C SER A 262 10.54 0.50 15.22
N TYR A 263 9.37 -0.13 15.39
CA TYR A 263 8.21 0.26 14.60
C TYR A 263 6.90 0.02 15.35
N PHE A 264 5.87 0.77 14.94
CA PHE A 264 4.47 0.48 15.27
C PHE A 264 3.77 -0.10 14.04
N SER A 265 3.07 -1.23 14.19
CA SER A 265 2.23 -1.76 13.12
C SER A 265 0.90 -1.02 13.05
N SER A 266 0.35 -0.93 11.84
CA SER A 266 -0.98 -0.37 11.61
C SER A 266 -1.85 -1.35 10.85
N GLY A 267 -3.10 -1.51 11.30
CA GLY A 267 -4.15 -2.25 10.60
C GLY A 267 -4.86 -1.43 9.52
N CYS A 268 -4.32 -0.27 9.12
CA CYS A 268 -4.94 0.56 8.11
C CYS A 268 -4.84 -0.06 6.71
N THR A 269 -5.83 0.21 5.88
CA THR A 269 -5.75 0.03 4.43
C THR A 269 -5.49 1.37 3.77
N PHE A 270 -5.22 1.37 2.46
CA PHE A 270 -4.93 2.60 1.74
C PHE A 270 -5.78 2.75 0.50
N MET A 271 -6.03 4.00 0.12
CA MET A 271 -6.45 4.34 -1.23
C MET A 271 -5.21 4.45 -2.11
N TYR A 272 -5.22 3.77 -3.24
CA TYR A 272 -4.19 3.84 -4.26
C TYR A 272 -4.76 4.37 -5.55
N LYS A 273 -3.97 5.14 -6.30
CA LYS A 273 -4.27 5.46 -7.69
C LYS A 273 -4.19 4.18 -8.52
N THR A 274 -5.21 3.97 -9.34
CA THR A 274 -5.27 2.87 -10.29
C THR A 274 -4.17 3.07 -11.35
N PRO A 275 -3.46 1.98 -11.75
CA PRO A 275 -2.46 2.07 -12.78
C PRO A 275 -3.04 2.63 -14.09
N THR A 276 -2.27 3.51 -14.73
CA THR A 276 -2.66 4.11 -16.02
C THR A 276 -2.35 3.18 -17.19
N THR A 277 -1.42 2.24 -17.02
CA THR A 277 -1.02 1.28 -18.06
C THR A 277 -1.59 -0.11 -17.82
N ARG A 278 -1.87 -0.83 -18.91
CA ARG A 278 -2.41 -2.19 -18.87
C ARG A 278 -1.40 -3.19 -18.28
N GLU A 279 -0.13 -2.96 -18.54
CA GLU A 279 1.00 -3.77 -18.09
C GLU A 279 1.13 -3.72 -16.57
N GLU A 280 1.06 -2.53 -15.98
CA GLU A 280 1.11 -2.33 -14.53
C GLU A 280 -0.12 -2.92 -13.84
N ALA A 281 -1.30 -2.73 -14.42
CA ALA A 281 -2.54 -3.34 -13.92
C ALA A 281 -2.43 -4.87 -13.89
N ARG A 282 -1.92 -5.49 -14.96
CA ARG A 282 -1.67 -6.95 -15.02
C ARG A 282 -0.60 -7.42 -14.03
N ALA A 283 0.43 -6.60 -13.78
CA ALA A 283 1.45 -6.89 -12.78
C ALA A 283 0.92 -6.74 -11.33
N GLY A 284 -0.25 -6.12 -11.16
CA GLY A 284 -0.84 -5.79 -9.87
C GLY A 284 -0.09 -4.65 -9.16
N ILE A 285 0.54 -3.77 -9.94
CA ILE A 285 1.21 -2.58 -9.41
C ILE A 285 0.13 -1.61 -8.91
N VAL A 286 0.41 -0.87 -7.84
CA VAL A 286 -0.44 0.21 -7.33
C VAL A 286 0.42 1.44 -7.07
N GLU A 287 -0.15 2.64 -7.18
CA GLU A 287 0.58 3.89 -6.97
C GLU A 287 -0.05 4.69 -5.82
N GLY A 288 0.78 5.26 -4.93
CA GLY A 288 0.34 5.99 -3.74
C GLY A 288 1.11 5.56 -2.49
N PRO A 289 0.52 5.64 -1.28
CA PRO A 289 -0.89 5.85 -0.98
C PRO A 289 -1.37 7.30 -1.20
N VAL A 290 -2.64 7.45 -1.55
CA VAL A 290 -3.35 8.74 -1.68
C VAL A 290 -3.93 9.17 -0.33
N ALA A 291 -4.52 8.22 0.40
CA ALA A 291 -5.05 8.40 1.75
C ALA A 291 -5.03 7.05 2.49
N ALA A 292 -5.16 7.06 3.82
CA ALA A 292 -5.35 5.86 4.63
C ALA A 292 -6.81 5.67 5.04
N VAL A 293 -7.20 4.43 5.29
CA VAL A 293 -8.50 4.06 5.85
C VAL A 293 -8.27 3.27 7.13
N SER A 294 -8.83 3.75 8.24
CA SER A 294 -8.70 3.18 9.58
C SER A 294 -10.07 2.78 10.11
N ALA A 295 -10.52 1.57 9.74
CA ALA A 295 -11.76 0.98 10.24
C ALA A 295 -11.49 0.14 11.50
N ARG A 296 -11.93 0.65 12.65
CA ARG A 296 -11.65 0.08 13.98
C ARG A 296 -12.88 -0.62 14.52
N HIS A 297 -12.68 -1.62 15.37
CA HIS A 297 -13.73 -2.46 15.94
C HIS A 297 -13.98 -2.21 17.44
N SER A 298 -13.37 -1.15 18.00
CA SER A 298 -13.65 -0.72 19.36
C SER A 298 -15.10 -0.27 19.48
N THR A 299 -15.73 -0.61 20.60
CA THR A 299 -17.13 -0.24 20.88
C THR A 299 -17.35 0.39 22.26
N GLY A 300 -16.36 0.32 23.16
CA GLY A 300 -16.49 0.66 24.58
C GLY A 300 -16.07 2.08 24.95
N PHE A 301 -16.39 3.09 24.14
CA PHE A 301 -16.06 4.47 24.51
C PHE A 301 -17.01 5.00 25.59
N SER A 302 -16.46 5.81 26.51
CA SER A 302 -17.23 6.47 27.55
C SER A 302 -18.32 7.39 26.98
N PRO A 303 -19.47 7.52 27.67
CA PRO A 303 -20.53 8.46 27.29
C PRO A 303 -20.01 9.89 27.16
N PRO A 304 -20.66 10.71 26.32
CA PRO A 304 -20.31 12.11 26.17
C PRO A 304 -20.48 12.89 27.49
N PRO A 305 -19.51 13.75 27.88
CA PRO A 305 -19.72 14.70 28.96
C PRO A 305 -20.80 15.74 28.60
N GLU A 306 -21.28 16.49 29.60
CA GLU A 306 -22.29 17.54 29.39
C GLU A 306 -21.81 18.66 28.46
N ASP A 307 -20.50 19.00 28.49
CA ASP A 307 -19.90 19.93 27.54
C ASP A 307 -19.45 19.20 26.26
N PRO A 308 -20.01 19.52 25.08
CA PRO A 308 -19.64 18.89 23.81
C PRO A 308 -18.19 19.14 23.37
N ASN A 309 -17.52 20.16 23.92
CA ASN A 309 -16.12 20.49 23.60
C ASN A 309 -15.12 19.91 24.60
N GLU A 310 -15.59 19.24 25.65
CA GLU A 310 -14.71 18.66 26.67
C GLU A 310 -13.98 17.42 26.10
N SER A 311 -12.66 17.44 26.21
CA SER A 311 -11.80 16.33 25.82
C SER A 311 -11.84 15.23 26.88
N SER A 312 -12.21 14.02 26.50
CA SER A 312 -12.07 12.84 27.35
C SER A 312 -10.61 12.39 27.43
N THR A 313 -10.13 12.13 28.64
CA THR A 313 -8.81 11.50 28.89
C THR A 313 -8.95 10.00 29.16
N ASP A 314 -10.06 9.40 28.70
CA ASP A 314 -10.32 7.96 28.77
C ASP A 314 -9.22 7.20 28.00
N PRO A 315 -8.55 6.21 28.60
CA PRO A 315 -7.52 5.41 27.93
C PRO A 315 -7.93 4.87 26.56
N ASP A 316 -9.20 4.48 26.38
CA ASP A 316 -9.69 3.97 25.09
C ASP A 316 -9.74 5.06 24.02
N ALA A 317 -10.12 6.30 24.38
CA ALA A 317 -10.14 7.44 23.47
C ALA A 317 -8.72 7.91 23.11
N VAL A 318 -7.80 7.91 24.08
CA VAL A 318 -6.37 8.19 23.87
C VAL A 318 -5.77 7.16 22.90
N PHE A 319 -6.05 5.88 23.13
CA PHE A 319 -5.57 4.81 22.27
C PHE A 319 -6.15 4.85 20.86
N ASP A 320 -7.42 5.26 20.72
CA ASP A 320 -8.06 5.43 19.43
C ASP A 320 -7.42 6.53 18.58
N LEU A 321 -7.15 7.70 19.17
CA LEU A 321 -6.41 8.77 18.50
C LEU A 321 -5.01 8.29 18.09
N GLY A 322 -4.32 7.54 18.95
CA GLY A 322 -3.02 6.95 18.64
C GLY A 322 -3.05 6.08 17.38
N ARG A 323 -4.08 5.25 17.20
CA ARG A 323 -4.24 4.43 15.98
C ARG A 323 -4.43 5.25 14.72
N GLU A 324 -5.16 6.36 14.79
CA GLU A 324 -5.33 7.27 13.65
C GLU A 324 -4.04 8.01 13.31
N LEU A 325 -3.31 8.51 14.31
CA LEU A 325 -2.02 9.17 14.10
C LEU A 325 -0.99 8.20 13.52
N VAL A 326 -0.93 6.95 13.99
CA VAL A 326 -0.06 5.94 13.38
C VAL A 326 -0.44 5.73 11.92
N ALA A 327 -1.73 5.61 11.56
CA ALA A 327 -2.14 5.48 10.16
C ALA A 327 -1.72 6.69 9.31
N ALA A 328 -1.86 7.92 9.84
CA ALA A 328 -1.44 9.14 9.17
C ALA A 328 0.09 9.19 8.96
N LEU A 329 0.86 8.92 10.01
CA LEU A 329 2.33 8.95 9.98
C LEU A 329 2.90 7.83 9.09
N VAL A 330 2.28 6.64 9.06
CA VAL A 330 2.63 5.58 8.10
C VAL A 330 2.39 6.05 6.67
N THR A 331 1.27 6.73 6.42
CA THR A 331 0.96 7.29 5.09
C THR A 331 1.99 8.33 4.69
N ALA A 332 2.36 9.25 5.59
CA ALA A 332 3.43 10.22 5.36
C ALA A 332 4.77 9.52 5.08
N GLN A 333 5.14 8.48 5.84
CA GLN A 333 6.35 7.70 5.58
C GLN A 333 6.30 7.01 4.23
N HIS A 334 5.18 6.40 3.87
CA HIS A 334 5.00 5.75 2.58
C HIS A 334 5.14 6.76 1.44
N ARG A 335 4.55 7.96 1.56
CA ARG A 335 4.67 9.03 0.56
C ARG A 335 6.09 9.57 0.46
N ALA A 336 6.80 9.70 1.58
CA ALA A 336 8.21 10.12 1.62
C ALA A 336 9.20 9.11 1.00
N ARG A 337 8.76 7.88 0.67
CA ARG A 337 9.57 6.89 -0.05
C ARG A 337 9.66 7.15 -1.55
N GLU A 338 8.91 8.12 -2.08
CA GLU A 338 8.96 8.50 -3.48
C GLU A 338 10.41 8.77 -3.95
N GLY A 339 10.78 8.16 -5.07
CA GLY A 339 12.14 8.26 -5.63
C GLY A 339 13.25 7.60 -4.79
N ARG A 340 12.93 6.98 -3.64
CA ARG A 340 13.91 6.34 -2.76
C ARG A 340 13.96 4.83 -2.97
N THR A 341 15.05 4.22 -2.54
CA THR A 341 15.23 2.76 -2.48
C THR A 341 15.29 2.31 -1.03
N GLU A 342 14.65 1.18 -0.74
CA GLU A 342 14.69 0.61 0.61
C GLU A 342 16.10 0.16 0.95
N LYS A 343 16.66 0.69 2.04
CA LYS A 343 17.91 0.22 2.63
C LYS A 343 17.59 -0.86 3.65
N ARG A 344 18.23 -2.03 3.57
CA ARG A 344 17.98 -3.08 4.56
C ARG A 344 18.71 -2.76 5.86
N ILE A 345 18.04 -3.01 6.99
CA ILE A 345 18.69 -2.98 8.29
C ILE A 345 19.81 -4.02 8.30
N GLY A 346 21.02 -3.61 8.66
CA GLY A 346 22.19 -4.49 8.67
C GLY A 346 22.80 -4.75 7.30
N GLU A 347 22.35 -4.08 6.24
CA GLU A 347 23.01 -4.15 4.94
C GLU A 347 24.46 -3.68 5.06
N GLY A 348 25.40 -4.53 4.65
CA GLY A 348 26.84 -4.27 4.78
C GLY A 348 27.38 -4.34 6.22
N ALA A 349 26.54 -4.54 7.24
CA ALA A 349 26.99 -4.61 8.62
C ALA A 349 27.76 -5.91 8.87
N TRP A 350 28.85 -5.81 9.65
CA TRP A 350 29.74 -6.95 9.93
C TRP A 350 28.99 -8.16 10.50
N TRP A 351 27.94 -7.92 11.27
CA TRP A 351 27.14 -8.96 11.89
C TRP A 351 26.16 -9.67 10.95
N CYS A 352 25.96 -9.14 9.74
CA CYS A 352 25.24 -9.76 8.63
C CYS A 352 26.15 -10.37 7.57
N THR A 353 27.42 -9.97 7.52
CA THR A 353 28.38 -10.38 6.49
C THR A 353 29.44 -11.35 7.00
N LYS A 354 29.67 -11.43 8.31
CA LYS A 354 30.66 -12.31 8.93
C LYS A 354 29.99 -13.38 9.82
N PRO A 355 30.42 -14.65 9.73
CA PRO A 355 30.02 -15.70 10.68
C PRO A 355 30.40 -15.33 12.12
N ARG A 356 29.50 -15.54 13.08
CA ARG A 356 29.69 -15.04 14.46
C ARG A 356 30.44 -15.99 15.42
N TRP A 357 30.63 -17.27 15.09
CA TRP A 357 31.07 -18.28 16.09
C TRP A 357 32.13 -19.26 15.56
N GLY A 358 33.08 -19.58 16.47
CA GLY A 358 34.30 -20.33 16.25
C GLY A 358 34.17 -21.65 15.48
N GLY A 359 35.24 -21.96 14.78
CA GLY A 359 35.32 -23.01 13.77
C GLY A 359 35.59 -22.36 12.42
N GLY A 360 36.86 -22.38 11.98
CA GLY A 360 37.23 -21.96 10.64
C GLY A 360 36.42 -22.70 9.56
N PRO A 361 36.55 -22.29 8.29
CA PRO A 361 35.78 -22.89 7.20
C PRO A 361 35.90 -24.41 7.20
N GLY A 362 34.79 -25.10 7.51
CA GLY A 362 34.71 -26.57 7.60
C GLY A 362 34.62 -27.20 9.00
N GLY A 363 34.57 -26.43 10.09
CA GLY A 363 34.37 -27.00 11.43
C GLY A 363 32.89 -27.34 11.72
N PRO A 364 32.54 -28.58 12.14
CA PRO A 364 31.18 -28.93 12.55
C PRO A 364 30.91 -28.47 13.99
N ILE A 365 29.91 -27.60 14.17
CA ILE A 365 29.34 -27.27 15.50
C ILE A 365 28.62 -28.49 16.06
N GLY A 366 28.85 -28.82 17.33
CA GLY A 366 28.03 -29.77 18.10
C GLY A 366 28.56 -31.20 18.25
N ARG A 367 29.73 -31.54 17.69
CA ARG A 367 30.37 -32.86 17.90
C ARG A 367 31.44 -32.92 18.98
N GLU A 368 31.68 -31.79 19.64
CA GLU A 368 32.67 -31.67 20.72
C GLU A 368 32.34 -32.63 21.88
N ILE A 369 31.04 -32.93 22.06
CA ILE A 369 30.51 -33.87 23.07
C ILE A 369 30.52 -35.32 22.54
N GLU A 370 30.33 -35.54 21.24
CA GLU A 370 30.38 -36.90 20.64
C GLU A 370 31.82 -37.44 20.61
N GLN A 371 32.82 -36.59 20.31
CA GLN A 371 34.24 -36.99 20.32
C GLN A 371 34.80 -37.28 21.72
N GLN A 372 34.20 -36.76 22.79
CA GLN A 372 34.57 -37.12 24.16
C GLN A 372 33.94 -38.44 24.62
N THR A 373 32.89 -38.93 23.95
CA THR A 373 32.15 -40.12 24.37
C THR A 373 32.50 -41.37 23.56
N SER A 374 32.91 -41.20 22.29
CA SER A 374 33.47 -42.27 21.48
C SER A 374 35.00 -42.24 21.55
N GLY A 375 35.55 -42.90 22.56
CA GLY A 375 36.98 -43.21 22.62
C GLY A 375 37.37 -44.21 21.54
N ASP A 376 37.56 -43.73 20.32
CA ASP A 376 38.27 -44.51 19.29
C ASP A 376 39.32 -43.61 18.61
N ASP A 377 40.56 -43.96 18.91
CA ASP A 377 41.81 -43.34 18.51
C ASP A 377 42.17 -43.83 17.11
N THR A 378 41.97 -43.01 16.08
CA THR A 378 42.65 -43.19 14.80
C THR A 378 43.16 -41.86 14.25
N LEU A 379 44.38 -41.56 14.64
CA LEU A 379 45.34 -40.78 13.88
C LEU A 379 45.35 -41.22 12.40
N VAL A 380 44.95 -40.33 11.50
CA VAL A 380 45.50 -40.31 10.13
C VAL A 380 45.90 -38.87 9.84
N GLY A 381 47.18 -38.60 10.09
CA GLY A 381 47.84 -37.41 9.60
C GLY A 381 47.93 -37.47 8.07
N ASP A 382 47.59 -36.36 7.42
CA ASP A 382 48.11 -36.07 6.10
C ASP A 382 49.17 -34.98 6.25
N LYS A 383 50.39 -35.38 5.95
CA LYS A 383 51.64 -34.65 6.07
C LYS A 383 51.92 -34.21 4.63
N ASP A 384 51.56 -32.98 4.26
CA ASP A 384 52.11 -32.18 3.14
C ASP A 384 51.16 -31.06 2.67
N ALA A 385 50.99 -30.03 3.50
CA ALA A 385 50.54 -28.71 3.02
C ALA A 385 51.47 -27.63 3.59
N PRO A 386 52.15 -26.81 2.76
CA PRO A 386 53.05 -25.78 3.24
C PRO A 386 52.27 -24.62 3.87
N HIS A 387 52.81 -24.08 4.97
CA HIS A 387 52.28 -22.92 5.69
C HIS A 387 52.26 -21.65 4.83
N PRO A 388 51.20 -20.82 4.86
CA PRO A 388 51.30 -19.44 4.42
C PRO A 388 51.93 -18.59 5.54
N ALA A 389 53.06 -17.97 5.22
CA ALA A 389 53.76 -17.01 6.07
C ALA A 389 53.03 -15.65 6.12
N THR A 390 53.16 -15.00 7.27
CA THR A 390 52.77 -13.62 7.56
C THR A 390 53.83 -12.61 7.14
N ASP A 391 53.33 -11.43 6.77
CA ASP A 391 53.92 -10.07 6.84
C ASP A 391 54.77 -9.46 5.69
N ALA A 392 54.33 -8.22 5.40
CA ALA A 392 55.09 -6.99 5.09
C ALA A 392 55.60 -6.69 3.65
N ALA A 393 54.82 -5.83 2.97
CA ALA A 393 55.15 -4.46 2.53
C ALA A 393 56.13 -4.16 1.36
N VAL A 394 55.67 -3.14 0.60
CA VAL A 394 56.40 -2.09 -0.18
C VAL A 394 56.49 -2.23 -1.72
N ALA A 395 55.64 -1.41 -2.36
CA ALA A 395 55.80 -0.53 -3.55
C ALA A 395 56.47 -1.01 -4.85
N ALA A 396 55.75 -0.89 -5.99
CA ALA A 396 55.83 0.24 -6.94
C ALA A 396 55.25 -0.10 -8.34
N GLN A 397 54.38 0.79 -8.87
CA GLN A 397 54.17 1.24 -10.28
C GLN A 397 53.87 0.15 -11.37
N ALA A 398 52.94 0.27 -12.33
CA ALA A 398 52.18 1.35 -12.96
C ALA A 398 50.93 0.76 -13.70
N ALA A 399 49.95 1.60 -14.06
CA ALA A 399 48.78 1.29 -14.90
C ALA A 399 49.00 1.78 -16.37
N PRO A 400 48.04 1.78 -17.34
CA PRO A 400 46.71 1.11 -17.49
C PRO A 400 46.41 0.50 -18.92
N ALA A 401 45.29 -0.24 -19.07
CA ALA A 401 44.37 -0.32 -20.26
C ALA A 401 43.44 -1.57 -20.16
N GLU A 402 42.11 -1.46 -19.90
CA GLU A 402 40.93 -1.48 -20.82
C GLU A 402 40.96 -2.55 -21.94
N LYS A 403 39.99 -3.46 -22.26
CA LYS A 403 38.53 -3.74 -22.09
C LYS A 403 38.27 -5.21 -22.59
N PRO A 404 37.04 -5.73 -22.84
CA PRO A 404 35.86 -5.94 -21.99
C PRO A 404 35.39 -7.43 -21.95
N ALA A 405 34.59 -7.83 -20.94
CA ALA A 405 33.98 -9.17 -20.86
C ALA A 405 32.44 -9.13 -20.95
N LYS A 406 31.92 -10.02 -21.81
CA LYS A 406 30.52 -10.15 -22.24
C LYS A 406 29.61 -10.71 -21.14
N VAL A 407 28.41 -10.14 -21.02
CA VAL A 407 27.33 -10.61 -20.14
C VAL A 407 26.53 -11.69 -20.89
N SER A 408 26.43 -12.88 -20.29
CA SER A 408 25.62 -13.99 -20.76
C SER A 408 24.27 -14.00 -20.04
N ILE A 409 23.20 -13.77 -20.79
CA ILE A 409 21.80 -13.85 -20.38
C ILE A 409 21.35 -15.30 -20.55
N SER A 410 20.90 -15.95 -19.48
CA SER A 410 20.19 -17.23 -19.57
C SER A 410 18.71 -17.03 -19.28
N SER A 411 17.93 -17.02 -20.36
CA SER A 411 16.48 -17.20 -20.39
C SER A 411 16.10 -18.61 -19.95
N ARG A 412 15.12 -18.77 -19.06
CA ARG A 412 14.39 -20.04 -18.90
C ARG A 412 12.90 -19.83 -19.11
N LEU A 413 12.43 -20.61 -20.08
CA LEU A 413 11.09 -20.71 -20.61
C LEU A 413 10.16 -21.45 -19.62
N ALA A 414 8.89 -21.07 -19.69
CA ALA A 414 7.76 -21.58 -18.93
C ALA A 414 7.42 -23.04 -19.24
N SER A 415 6.85 -23.74 -18.25
CA SER A 415 5.99 -24.90 -18.47
C SER A 415 4.68 -24.73 -17.69
N ARG A 416 3.57 -24.86 -18.44
CA ARG A 416 2.18 -24.94 -17.97
C ARG A 416 1.92 -26.35 -17.46
N VAL A 417 1.27 -26.51 -16.30
CA VAL A 417 0.54 -27.72 -15.92
C VAL A 417 -0.72 -27.34 -15.15
N SER A 418 -1.88 -27.77 -15.66
CA SER A 418 -3.19 -27.73 -14.98
C SER A 418 -3.31 -28.88 -13.96
N PRO A 419 -4.15 -28.76 -12.92
CA PRO A 419 -4.16 -29.70 -11.81
C PRO A 419 -5.40 -30.61 -11.84
N PHE A 420 -5.28 -31.83 -12.35
CA PHE A 420 -6.17 -32.93 -11.98
C PHE A 420 -5.42 -34.26 -12.18
N GLY A 421 -5.25 -35.02 -11.10
CA GLY A 421 -4.75 -36.38 -11.15
C GLY A 421 -5.22 -37.15 -9.91
N PRO A 422 -5.87 -38.32 -10.05
CA PRO A 422 -6.19 -39.20 -8.94
C PRO A 422 -5.11 -40.28 -8.69
N LEU A 423 -5.26 -40.92 -7.54
CA LEU A 423 -4.40 -41.87 -6.79
C LEU A 423 -3.74 -43.04 -7.57
N PRO A 424 -2.64 -43.64 -7.04
CA PRO A 424 -1.97 -44.78 -7.67
C PRO A 424 -2.41 -46.15 -7.09
N SER A 425 -2.50 -47.16 -7.96
CA SER A 425 -2.60 -48.58 -7.60
C SER A 425 -1.63 -49.42 -8.42
N THR A 426 -0.78 -50.15 -7.69
CA THR A 426 -0.19 -51.48 -7.94
C THR A 426 0.40 -51.86 -9.31
N ARG A 427 1.72 -52.15 -9.34
CA ARG A 427 2.34 -53.49 -9.59
C ARG A 427 3.79 -53.39 -10.13
N LEU A 428 4.70 -54.09 -9.46
CA LEU A 428 5.94 -54.67 -10.00
C LEU A 428 5.60 -55.92 -10.84
N PRO A 429 6.46 -56.37 -11.78
CA PRO A 429 7.46 -57.43 -11.48
C PRO A 429 8.88 -57.13 -12.06
N GLU A 430 9.99 -57.51 -11.42
CA GLU A 430 10.81 -58.77 -11.57
C GLU A 430 11.47 -58.94 -12.96
N ARG A 431 12.71 -59.46 -13.18
CA ARG A 431 13.83 -60.00 -12.37
C ARG A 431 14.92 -60.53 -13.34
N GLU A 432 16.22 -60.44 -12.97
CA GLU A 432 17.42 -61.25 -13.38
C GLU A 432 18.00 -61.16 -14.83
N LYS A 433 19.30 -61.34 -15.17
CA LYS A 433 20.53 -61.83 -14.48
C LYS A 433 21.81 -61.58 -15.34
N GLU A 434 22.98 -61.50 -14.67
CA GLU A 434 24.35 -61.95 -15.06
C GLU A 434 25.06 -61.32 -16.31
N SER A 435 26.38 -61.17 -16.46
CA SER A 435 27.62 -61.04 -15.65
C SER A 435 28.77 -60.81 -16.66
N SER A 436 29.79 -59.97 -16.37
CA SER A 436 31.23 -60.21 -16.70
C SER A 436 32.11 -58.94 -16.62
N SER A 437 33.11 -59.03 -15.71
CA SER A 437 34.51 -58.57 -15.75
C SER A 437 34.94 -57.23 -16.39
N GLY A 438 35.63 -56.41 -15.58
CA GLY A 438 36.78 -55.60 -16.06
C GLY A 438 36.85 -54.15 -15.51
N PRO A 439 37.93 -53.71 -14.84
CA PRO A 439 37.92 -52.50 -14.00
C PRO A 439 38.56 -51.27 -14.67
N ALA A 440 38.01 -50.07 -14.45
CA ALA A 440 38.78 -48.83 -14.62
C ALA A 440 38.25 -47.73 -13.71
N LYS A 441 39.20 -47.14 -12.99
CA LYS A 441 39.09 -46.15 -11.92
C LYS A 441 38.41 -44.86 -12.40
N GLY A 442 37.36 -44.45 -11.70
CA GLY A 442 36.81 -43.10 -11.77
C GLY A 442 36.51 -42.61 -10.36
N VAL A 443 37.37 -41.73 -9.85
CA VAL A 443 37.24 -41.08 -8.54
C VAL A 443 35.87 -40.40 -8.45
N LYS A 444 34.92 -40.99 -7.74
CA LYS A 444 33.69 -40.30 -7.36
C LYS A 444 34.10 -39.20 -6.37
N ARG A 445 34.20 -37.96 -6.86
CA ARG A 445 34.14 -36.76 -5.99
C ARG A 445 32.87 -36.91 -5.16
N LEU A 446 33.05 -37.23 -3.89
CA LEU A 446 31.99 -37.22 -2.89
C LEU A 446 31.39 -35.81 -2.94
N LYS A 447 30.14 -35.70 -3.41
CA LYS A 447 29.40 -34.43 -3.40
C LYS A 447 29.41 -33.94 -1.96
N LYS A 448 30.15 -32.87 -1.70
CA LYS A 448 30.18 -32.17 -0.42
C LYS A 448 28.73 -31.87 -0.05
N SER A 449 28.29 -32.57 0.99
CA SER A 449 26.92 -32.66 1.48
C SER A 449 26.20 -31.31 1.47
N GLY A 450 24.96 -31.31 0.99
CA GLY A 450 24.03 -30.17 1.04
C GLY A 450 23.71 -29.68 2.46
N ASN A 451 24.20 -30.36 3.51
CA ASN A 451 24.07 -29.90 4.89
C ASN A 451 25.08 -28.81 5.28
N MET A 452 26.18 -28.61 4.55
CA MET A 452 27.16 -27.55 4.88
C MET A 452 26.54 -26.15 4.74
N ALA A 453 25.71 -25.96 3.70
CA ALA A 453 25.01 -24.71 3.46
C ALA A 453 24.03 -24.36 4.58
N MET A 454 23.45 -25.36 5.26
CA MET A 454 22.53 -25.14 6.38
C MET A 454 23.28 -24.66 7.64
N TYR A 455 24.43 -25.26 7.95
CA TYR A 455 25.26 -24.84 9.08
C TYR A 455 25.90 -23.45 8.86
N ASP A 456 26.35 -23.16 7.64
CA ASP A 456 26.86 -21.84 7.29
C ASP A 456 25.74 -20.78 7.34
N ASN A 457 24.51 -21.14 6.95
CA ASN A 457 23.33 -20.28 7.11
C ASN A 457 22.96 -20.03 8.59
N TYR A 458 23.19 -21.00 9.48
CA TYR A 458 22.94 -20.84 10.92
C TYR A 458 23.98 -19.93 11.60
N ARG A 459 25.22 -19.90 11.08
CA ARG A 459 26.31 -19.04 11.60
C ARG A 459 26.18 -17.56 11.22
N MET A 460 25.35 -17.25 10.23
CA MET A 460 25.15 -15.89 9.72
C MET A 460 23.79 -15.32 10.16
N VAL A 461 23.79 -14.17 10.84
CA VAL A 461 22.55 -13.43 11.07
C VAL A 461 22.15 -12.76 9.76
N ARG A 462 21.14 -13.29 9.08
CA ARG A 462 20.66 -12.65 7.85
C ARG A 462 20.02 -11.29 8.16
N PRO A 463 20.21 -10.28 7.30
CA PRO A 463 19.47 -9.04 7.44
C PRO A 463 17.98 -9.33 7.34
N PRO A 464 17.12 -8.57 8.05
CA PRO A 464 15.68 -8.68 7.92
C PRO A 464 15.23 -8.56 6.45
N ALA A 465 14.08 -9.16 6.15
CA ALA A 465 13.45 -9.00 4.85
C ALA A 465 13.10 -7.51 4.59
N LEU A 466 13.02 -7.16 3.31
CA LEU A 466 12.48 -5.88 2.87
C LEU A 466 11.05 -5.71 3.41
N THR A 467 10.76 -4.53 3.93
CA THR A 467 9.48 -4.13 4.48
C THR A 467 8.65 -3.34 3.47
N TRP A 468 9.25 -2.84 2.39
CA TRP A 468 8.53 -2.11 1.37
C TRP A 468 7.86 -3.07 0.39
N ASP A 469 6.59 -2.80 0.07
CA ASP A 469 5.88 -3.50 -0.99
C ASP A 469 6.51 -3.26 -2.37
N LYS A 470 7.09 -4.32 -2.96
CA LYS A 470 7.73 -4.29 -4.28
C LYS A 470 6.78 -3.98 -5.44
N LYS A 471 5.47 -4.13 -5.22
CA LYS A 471 4.42 -3.81 -6.21
C LYS A 471 3.74 -2.48 -5.92
N ALA A 472 4.18 -1.74 -4.90
CA ALA A 472 3.74 -0.38 -4.66
C ALA A 472 4.77 0.59 -5.25
N LYS A 473 4.31 1.50 -6.10
CA LYS A 473 5.04 2.70 -6.48
C LYS A 473 4.69 3.78 -5.46
N TYR A 474 5.58 3.98 -4.50
CA TYR A 474 5.42 5.02 -3.49
C TYR A 474 5.49 6.41 -4.14
N ALA A 475 4.45 7.22 -3.93
CA ALA A 475 4.34 8.55 -4.50
C ALA A 475 3.57 9.46 -3.54
N ALA A 476 4.01 10.71 -3.37
CA ALA A 476 3.40 11.71 -2.51
C ALA A 476 2.19 12.42 -3.17
N ILE A 477 1.31 11.64 -3.80
CA ILE A 477 0.13 12.14 -4.54
C ILE A 477 -0.69 13.09 -3.68
N GLY A 478 -0.98 14.29 -4.20
CA GLY A 478 -1.79 15.31 -3.51
C GLY A 478 -1.01 16.24 -2.59
N ARG A 479 0.31 16.05 -2.43
CA ARG A 479 1.17 16.94 -1.62
C ARG A 479 1.22 18.33 -2.28
N ALA A 480 1.21 19.39 -1.49
CA ALA A 480 1.36 20.75 -2.00
C ALA A 480 2.80 20.99 -2.47
N ALA A 481 2.97 21.57 -3.66
CA ALA A 481 4.28 21.88 -4.21
C ALA A 481 5.01 22.91 -3.33
N GLY A 482 6.28 22.66 -3.02
CA GLY A 482 7.09 23.54 -2.19
C GLY A 482 6.73 23.58 -0.70
N ALA A 483 5.72 22.82 -0.25
CA ALA A 483 5.36 22.77 1.17
C ALA A 483 6.38 21.95 1.97
N GLU A 484 6.80 22.46 3.13
CA GLU A 484 7.69 21.78 4.11
C GLU A 484 6.94 20.79 5.02
N TYR A 485 5.73 20.42 4.62
CA TYR A 485 4.86 19.49 5.32
C TYR A 485 4.07 18.65 4.30
N ASP A 486 3.51 17.55 4.79
CA ASP A 486 2.56 16.75 4.04
C ASP A 486 1.19 16.77 4.72
N ASP A 487 0.16 17.22 4.00
CA ASP A 487 -1.23 17.08 4.43
C ASP A 487 -1.73 15.68 4.02
N VAL A 488 -1.91 14.81 5.01
CA VAL A 488 -2.33 13.42 4.87
C VAL A 488 -3.78 13.27 5.31
N PHE A 489 -4.56 12.48 4.59
CA PHE A 489 -5.94 12.16 4.97
C PHE A 489 -6.08 10.73 5.52
N VAL A 490 -6.84 10.60 6.60
CA VAL A 490 -7.26 9.32 7.17
C VAL A 490 -8.79 9.30 7.21
N ILE A 491 -9.37 8.32 6.53
CA ILE A 491 -10.80 8.02 6.62
C ILE A 491 -10.95 7.11 7.83
N SER A 492 -11.46 7.67 8.90
CA SER A 492 -11.71 7.02 10.16
C SER A 492 -13.09 6.36 10.14
N ALA A 493 -13.20 5.13 10.62
CA ALA A 493 -14.48 4.44 10.68
C ALA A 493 -14.65 3.66 11.98
N LEU A 494 -15.79 3.87 12.63
CA LEU A 494 -16.23 3.22 13.86
C LEU A 494 -17.70 2.88 13.73
N TYR A 495 -18.13 1.76 14.31
CA TYR A 495 -19.54 1.33 14.23
C TYR A 495 -20.02 1.23 12.77
N HIS A 496 -21.05 2.01 12.41
CA HIS A 496 -21.61 2.28 11.08
C HIS A 496 -21.36 3.75 10.65
N HIS A 497 -20.38 4.41 11.27
CA HIS A 497 -20.05 5.81 11.05
C HIS A 497 -18.67 5.99 10.41
N ILE A 498 -18.51 7.09 9.69
CA ILE A 498 -17.22 7.52 9.15
C ILE A 498 -16.91 8.96 9.53
N SER A 499 -15.63 9.31 9.58
CA SER A 499 -15.12 10.66 9.80
C SER A 499 -13.86 10.85 8.96
N ILE A 500 -13.64 12.04 8.43
CA ILE A 500 -12.43 12.36 7.65
C ILE A 500 -11.51 13.21 8.50
N VAL A 501 -10.26 12.76 8.62
CA VAL A 501 -9.21 13.40 9.40
C VAL A 501 -8.12 13.88 8.45
N ARG A 502 -7.79 15.18 8.47
CA ARG A 502 -6.55 15.71 7.90
C ARG A 502 -5.51 15.79 8.99
N VAL A 503 -4.31 15.27 8.74
CA VAL A 503 -3.14 15.44 9.59
C VAL A 503 -2.05 16.15 8.78
N ARG A 504 -1.64 17.31 9.25
CA ARG A 504 -0.46 18.02 8.72
C ARG A 504 0.78 17.48 9.39
N VAL A 505 1.66 16.86 8.61
CA VAL A 505 2.88 16.21 9.10
C VAL A 505 4.10 17.01 8.62
N PRO A 506 4.84 17.69 9.50
CA PRO A 506 6.05 18.42 9.11
C PRO A 506 7.14 17.47 8.57
N ASP A 507 7.85 17.88 7.52
CA ASP A 507 9.00 17.11 6.99
C ASP A 507 10.09 16.92 8.05
N GLN A 508 10.26 17.91 8.92
CA GLN A 508 11.24 17.86 10.00
C GLN A 508 10.92 16.72 10.98
N LEU A 509 9.65 16.51 11.35
CA LEU A 509 9.24 15.37 12.16
C LEU A 509 9.53 14.05 11.45
N MET A 510 9.24 13.95 10.16
CA MET A 510 9.55 12.76 9.37
C MET A 510 11.06 12.45 9.37
N ALA A 511 11.89 13.49 9.21
CA ALA A 511 13.33 13.35 9.28
C ALA A 511 13.81 12.92 10.68
N VAL A 512 13.21 13.46 11.75
CA VAL A 512 13.51 13.05 13.14
C VAL A 512 13.16 11.58 13.37
N LEU A 513 12.00 11.10 12.91
CA LEU A 513 11.63 9.69 12.99
C LEU A 513 12.54 8.77 12.16
N GLU A 514 13.15 9.28 11.08
CA GLU A 514 14.19 8.59 10.29
C GLU A 514 15.60 8.64 10.95
N GLY A 515 15.75 9.34 12.07
CA GLY A 515 17.01 9.43 12.82
C GLY A 515 17.84 10.68 12.51
N ARG A 516 17.24 11.78 12.06
CA ARG A 516 17.86 13.11 12.13
C ARG A 516 18.05 13.49 13.61
N ALA A 517 19.13 14.21 13.92
CA ALA A 517 19.31 14.76 15.25
C ALA A 517 18.17 15.73 15.58
N GLU A 518 17.62 15.61 16.78
CA GLU A 518 16.63 16.56 17.30
C GLU A 518 17.34 17.66 18.10
N HIS A 519 16.84 18.88 17.98
CA HIS A 519 17.12 19.94 18.94
C HIS A 519 15.78 20.21 19.61
N GLU A 520 15.64 19.98 20.91
CA GLU A 520 14.31 20.04 21.55
C GLU A 520 13.57 21.34 21.26
N PHE A 521 14.31 22.46 21.29
CA PHE A 521 13.78 23.77 20.96
C PHE A 521 14.78 24.54 20.10
N GLU A 522 14.32 25.02 18.95
CA GLU A 522 14.99 26.03 18.15
C GLU A 522 14.17 27.32 18.26
N ASN A 523 14.76 28.38 18.79
CA ASN A 523 14.09 29.66 19.05
C ASN A 523 12.81 29.55 19.91
N GLY A 524 12.81 28.65 20.90
CA GLY A 524 11.67 28.42 21.81
C GLY A 524 10.53 27.59 21.21
N LYS A 525 10.73 26.98 20.02
CA LYS A 525 9.75 26.09 19.37
C LYS A 525 10.35 24.72 19.11
N ARG A 526 9.53 23.66 19.14
CA ARG A 526 9.97 22.29 18.80
C ARG A 526 10.66 22.29 17.43
N SER A 527 11.89 21.78 17.32
CA SER A 527 12.62 21.80 16.03
C SER A 527 12.05 20.87 14.97
N TRP A 528 11.02 20.07 15.31
CA TRP A 528 10.28 19.21 14.40
C TRP A 528 8.86 19.70 14.10
N GLY A 529 8.45 20.82 14.70
CA GLY A 529 7.12 21.37 14.56
C GLY A 529 6.06 20.67 15.40
N LYS A 530 4.82 20.65 14.89
CA LYS A 530 3.63 20.13 15.55
C LYS A 530 2.75 19.34 14.59
N LEU A 531 1.96 18.40 15.11
CA LEU A 531 0.98 17.64 14.33
C LEU A 531 -0.39 18.32 14.42
N GLU A 532 -0.77 19.07 13.39
CA GLU A 532 -2.12 19.65 13.32
C GLU A 532 -3.10 18.63 12.74
N VAL A 533 -4.11 18.30 13.54
CA VAL A 533 -5.15 17.33 13.19
C VAL A 533 -6.47 18.07 13.09
N ARG A 534 -7.16 17.96 11.95
CA ARG A 534 -8.53 18.45 11.77
C ARG A 534 -9.43 17.27 11.48
N ARG A 535 -10.52 17.13 12.24
CA ARG A 535 -11.47 16.02 12.11
C ARG A 535 -12.86 16.56 11.77
N SER A 536 -13.54 15.97 10.79
CA SER A 536 -14.96 16.24 10.55
C SER A 536 -15.87 15.74 11.69
N LYS A 537 -17.16 16.09 11.66
CA LYS A 537 -18.16 15.32 12.43
C LYS A 537 -18.12 13.82 12.04
N TRP A 538 -18.65 12.96 12.90
CA TRP A 538 -18.97 11.59 12.53
C TRP A 538 -20.27 11.58 11.71
N PHE A 539 -20.25 10.94 10.56
CA PHE A 539 -21.39 10.79 9.67
C PHE A 539 -22.00 9.40 9.85
N ASP A 540 -23.30 9.35 10.09
CA ASP A 540 -24.06 8.12 10.26
C ASP A 540 -24.50 7.55 8.91
N LEU A 541 -23.96 6.38 8.53
CA LEU A 541 -24.29 5.75 7.24
C LEU A 541 -25.68 5.12 7.21
N PHE A 542 -26.45 5.05 8.30
CA PHE A 542 -27.87 4.72 8.23
C PHE A 542 -28.73 5.93 7.86
N LYS A 543 -28.27 7.16 8.11
CA LYS A 543 -29.02 8.38 7.80
C LYS A 543 -28.76 8.84 6.36
N PRO A 544 -29.80 8.94 5.50
CA PRO A 544 -29.63 9.35 4.11
C PRO A 544 -28.88 10.67 3.92
N GLU A 545 -29.17 11.68 4.74
CA GLU A 545 -28.51 13.00 4.63
C GLU A 545 -27.03 12.95 5.01
N ASP A 546 -26.68 12.23 6.08
CA ASP A 546 -25.27 12.09 6.49
C ASP A 546 -24.45 11.31 5.46
N ARG A 547 -25.05 10.38 4.69
CA ARG A 547 -24.36 9.73 3.55
C ARG A 547 -23.98 10.73 2.48
N VAL A 548 -24.88 11.65 2.14
CA VAL A 548 -24.65 12.67 1.12
C VAL A 548 -23.60 13.66 1.60
N ASP A 549 -23.69 14.12 2.85
CA ASP A 549 -22.68 15.00 3.45
C ASP A 549 -21.29 14.34 3.48
N ALA A 550 -21.22 13.07 3.89
CA ALA A 550 -19.97 12.33 3.89
C ALA A 550 -19.42 12.14 2.47
N MET A 551 -20.30 11.84 1.50
CA MET A 551 -19.93 11.71 0.09
C MET A 551 -19.37 13.04 -0.45
N LYS A 552 -20.01 14.18 -0.15
CA LYS A 552 -19.52 15.52 -0.51
C LYS A 552 -18.12 15.75 0.05
N LEU A 553 -17.87 15.40 1.30
CA LEU A 553 -16.56 15.60 1.93
C LEU A 553 -15.48 14.67 1.36
N VAL A 554 -15.80 13.40 1.07
CA VAL A 554 -14.92 12.49 0.33
C VAL A 554 -14.62 13.06 -1.06
N TRP A 555 -15.61 13.63 -1.74
CA TRP A 555 -15.45 14.25 -3.06
C TRP A 555 -14.47 15.43 -3.01
N CYS A 556 -14.62 16.33 -2.05
CA CYS A 556 -13.67 17.44 -1.85
C CYS A 556 -12.25 16.94 -1.58
N MET A 557 -12.11 15.93 -0.72
CA MET A 557 -10.83 15.30 -0.41
C MET A 557 -10.19 14.71 -1.67
N MET A 558 -10.94 13.96 -2.47
CA MET A 558 -10.44 13.37 -3.71
C MET A 558 -10.11 14.45 -4.75
N ASN A 559 -10.91 15.52 -4.84
CA ASN A 559 -10.65 16.63 -5.75
C ASN A 559 -9.34 17.35 -5.41
N TRP A 560 -9.08 17.57 -4.12
CA TRP A 560 -7.80 18.10 -3.66
C TRP A 560 -6.66 17.12 -3.94
N LEU A 561 -6.76 15.87 -3.49
CA LEU A 561 -5.65 14.91 -3.56
C LEU A 561 -5.27 14.53 -5.00
N MET A 562 -6.25 14.44 -5.90
CA MET A 562 -6.04 14.01 -7.28
C MET A 562 -5.91 15.16 -8.28
N ARG A 563 -5.89 16.42 -7.81
CA ARG A 563 -5.71 17.60 -8.66
C ARG A 563 -4.49 17.48 -9.55
N ALA A 564 -4.58 17.97 -10.79
CA ALA A 564 -3.40 18.14 -11.62
C ALA A 564 -2.45 19.17 -10.99
N VAL A 565 -1.17 18.81 -10.89
CA VAL A 565 -0.11 19.73 -10.48
C VAL A 565 0.49 20.35 -11.75
N PRO A 566 0.65 21.68 -11.85
CA PRO A 566 1.33 22.28 -12.98
C PRO A 566 2.78 21.77 -12.99
N LYS A 567 3.17 21.13 -14.11
CA LYS A 567 4.56 20.71 -14.30
C LYS A 567 5.44 21.97 -14.37
N ASN A 568 6.48 22.04 -13.54
CA ASN A 568 7.51 23.07 -13.68
C ASN A 568 8.13 22.98 -15.09
N GLU A 569 8.49 24.12 -15.68
CA GLU A 569 8.98 24.21 -17.06
C GLU A 569 10.22 23.34 -17.33
N GLU A 570 10.99 23.01 -16.28
CA GLU A 570 12.13 22.08 -16.34
C GLU A 570 11.72 20.63 -16.66
N GLU A 571 10.61 20.12 -16.09
CA GLU A 571 10.09 18.79 -16.44
C GLU A 571 9.44 18.77 -17.84
N LYS A 572 9.01 19.94 -18.32
CA LYS A 572 8.50 20.09 -19.68
C LYS A 572 9.64 19.99 -20.69
N HIS A 573 10.80 20.57 -20.38
CA HIS A 573 12.03 20.41 -21.17
C HIS A 573 12.52 18.95 -21.20
N ASP A 574 12.51 18.24 -20.08
CA ASP A 574 12.91 16.82 -20.05
C ASP A 574 11.88 15.90 -20.74
N ALA A 575 10.58 16.23 -20.68
CA ALA A 575 9.54 15.48 -21.35
C ALA A 575 9.50 15.73 -22.87
N ASP A 576 9.75 16.96 -23.30
CA ASP A 576 9.84 17.33 -24.71
C ASP A 576 11.14 16.77 -25.33
N GLN A 577 12.27 16.81 -24.61
CA GLN A 577 13.51 16.13 -25.05
C GLN A 577 13.34 14.62 -25.17
N ASN A 578 12.68 13.96 -24.20
CA ASN A 578 12.40 12.53 -24.29
C ASN A 578 11.37 12.18 -25.37
N GLN A 579 10.45 13.08 -25.73
CA GLN A 579 9.52 12.87 -26.85
C GLN A 579 10.20 13.09 -28.20
N ASP A 580 11.08 14.07 -28.31
CA ASP A 580 11.85 14.36 -29.51
C ASP A 580 12.89 13.25 -29.79
N GLU A 581 13.60 12.75 -28.78
CA GLU A 581 14.48 11.58 -28.93
C GLU A 581 13.70 10.34 -29.38
N LYS A 582 12.49 10.14 -28.87
CA LYS A 582 11.64 9.00 -29.23
C LYS A 582 11.04 9.16 -30.63
N LYS A 583 10.76 10.38 -31.07
CA LYS A 583 10.36 10.70 -32.45
C LYS A 583 11.52 10.53 -33.42
N ASP A 584 12.72 10.99 -33.10
CA ASP A 584 13.90 10.79 -33.95
C ASP A 584 14.28 9.32 -34.05
N THR A 585 14.23 8.56 -32.95
CA THR A 585 14.47 7.10 -32.98
C THR A 585 13.42 6.35 -33.81
N THR A 586 12.19 6.88 -33.88
CA THR A 586 11.10 6.29 -34.68
C THR A 586 11.22 6.71 -36.15
N ARG A 587 11.65 7.95 -36.42
CA ARG A 587 11.89 8.48 -37.76
C ARG A 587 13.10 7.83 -38.42
N GLU A 588 14.16 7.54 -37.67
CA GLU A 588 15.30 6.73 -38.15
C GLU A 588 14.94 5.28 -38.43
N LYS A 589 13.91 4.73 -37.75
CA LYS A 589 13.42 3.36 -38.01
C LYS A 589 12.37 3.28 -39.12
N GLU A 590 11.75 4.40 -39.51
CA GLU A 590 10.78 4.48 -40.61
C GLU A 590 11.39 4.92 -41.95
N VAL A 591 12.71 5.15 -42.03
CA VAL A 591 13.40 5.24 -43.33
C VAL A 591 13.47 3.85 -43.94
N ASN A 592 12.53 3.64 -44.87
CA ASN A 592 12.25 2.48 -45.70
C ASN A 592 13.46 1.58 -46.07
N PRO A 593 13.49 0.29 -45.66
CA PRO A 593 14.57 -0.65 -46.01
C PRO A 593 14.55 -1.09 -47.49
N ALA A 594 13.61 -0.60 -48.30
CA ALA A 594 13.50 -0.93 -49.71
C ALA A 594 14.38 -0.08 -50.65
N ALA A 595 14.88 1.09 -50.21
CA ALA A 595 15.74 1.93 -51.04
C ALA A 595 17.22 1.49 -51.01
N ALA A 596 17.68 0.98 -49.85
CA ALA A 596 19.06 0.52 -49.68
C ALA A 596 19.40 -0.78 -50.44
N SER A 597 18.40 -1.53 -50.91
CA SER A 597 18.62 -2.77 -51.66
C SER A 597 18.75 -2.56 -53.18
N GLN A 598 18.34 -1.42 -53.72
CA GLN A 598 18.48 -1.12 -55.15
C GLN A 598 19.87 -0.53 -55.47
N ASP A 599 20.35 0.41 -54.64
CA ASP A 599 21.68 1.01 -54.83
C ASP A 599 22.82 -0.01 -54.64
N ALA A 600 22.66 -0.97 -53.72
CA ALA A 600 23.64 -2.04 -53.52
C ALA A 600 23.69 -3.05 -54.68
N VAL A 601 22.56 -3.25 -55.38
CA VAL A 601 22.50 -4.14 -56.56
C VAL A 601 23.03 -3.44 -57.81
N GLU A 602 22.88 -2.12 -57.90
CA GLU A 602 23.42 -1.33 -59.01
C GLU A 602 24.95 -1.15 -58.88
N GLN A 603 25.46 -0.89 -57.67
CA GLN A 603 26.90 -0.90 -57.39
C GLN A 603 27.56 -2.27 -57.66
N ALA A 604 26.92 -3.38 -57.26
CA ALA A 604 27.47 -4.71 -57.52
C ALA A 604 27.48 -5.08 -59.01
N LYS A 605 26.54 -4.53 -59.81
CA LYS A 605 26.54 -4.72 -61.26
C LYS A 605 27.62 -3.90 -61.96
N ASP A 606 27.90 -2.69 -61.47
CA ASP A 606 28.96 -1.86 -62.03
C ASP A 606 30.35 -2.37 -61.66
N GLU A 607 30.55 -2.90 -60.45
CA GLU A 607 31.81 -3.58 -60.07
C GLU A 607 32.04 -4.86 -60.88
N ALA A 608 31.02 -5.71 -61.08
CA ALA A 608 31.15 -6.91 -61.90
C ALA A 608 31.40 -6.60 -63.39
N LYS A 609 30.88 -5.47 -63.89
CA LYS A 609 31.12 -5.02 -65.27
C LYS A 609 32.52 -4.40 -65.44
N GLN A 610 33.11 -3.90 -64.36
CA GLN A 610 34.47 -3.40 -64.34
C GLN A 610 35.47 -4.55 -64.26
N GLU A 611 35.23 -5.56 -63.42
CA GLU A 611 36.07 -6.78 -63.35
C GLU A 611 36.06 -7.54 -64.69
N ALA A 612 34.90 -7.70 -65.34
CA ALA A 612 34.84 -8.34 -66.66
C ALA A 612 35.55 -7.55 -67.77
N LYS A 613 35.69 -6.22 -67.63
CA LYS A 613 36.47 -5.40 -68.57
C LYS A 613 37.96 -5.52 -68.32
N ASP A 614 38.38 -5.68 -67.08
CA ASP A 614 39.79 -5.84 -66.73
C ASP A 614 40.28 -7.25 -67.05
N GLU A 615 39.45 -8.29 -66.93
CA GLU A 615 39.77 -9.67 -67.37
C GLU A 615 39.99 -9.76 -68.89
N VAL A 616 39.13 -9.14 -69.71
CA VAL A 616 39.30 -9.11 -71.18
C VAL A 616 40.52 -8.27 -71.59
N LYS A 617 40.91 -7.29 -70.77
CA LYS A 617 42.12 -6.50 -71.02
C LYS A 617 43.40 -7.26 -70.67
N GLN A 618 43.32 -8.15 -69.68
CA GLN A 618 44.44 -8.99 -69.25
C GLN A 618 44.68 -10.15 -70.23
N GLU A 619 43.62 -10.76 -70.75
CA GLU A 619 43.71 -11.78 -71.82
C GLU A 619 44.31 -11.20 -73.12
N SER A 620 44.01 -9.93 -73.45
CA SER A 620 44.62 -9.22 -74.58
C SER A 620 46.10 -8.83 -74.39
N VAL A 621 46.62 -8.81 -73.15
CA VAL A 621 48.03 -8.53 -72.86
C VAL A 621 48.85 -9.82 -72.86
N ASP A 622 48.26 -10.92 -72.40
CA ASP A 622 48.91 -12.24 -72.40
C ASP A 622 49.02 -12.83 -73.83
N ASP A 623 48.01 -12.64 -74.70
CA ASP A 623 48.09 -13.00 -76.13
C ASP A 623 49.13 -12.18 -76.93
N LYS A 624 49.57 -11.03 -76.38
CA LYS A 624 50.65 -10.20 -76.95
C LYS A 624 52.04 -10.53 -76.39
N MET A 625 52.13 -11.34 -75.34
CA MET A 625 53.40 -11.84 -74.79
C MET A 625 53.76 -13.26 -75.27
N GLU A 626 52.82 -14.01 -75.87
CA GLU A 626 53.08 -15.36 -76.42
C GLU A 626 53.48 -15.38 -77.91
N ASN A 627 53.65 -14.20 -78.55
CA ASN A 627 54.07 -14.07 -79.96
C ASN A 627 55.24 -13.07 -80.15
N ALA A 628 56.10 -12.94 -79.13
CA ALA A 628 57.37 -12.21 -79.17
C ALA A 628 58.57 -13.15 -78.98
#